data_AF-A0A4P9J9V4-F1
#
_entry.id   AF-A0A4P9J9V4-F1
#
_cell.length_a   1.000
_cell.length_b   1.000
_cell.length_c   1.000
_cell.angle_alpha   90.00
_cell.angle_beta   90.00
_cell.angle_gamma   90.00
#
_symmetry.space_group_name_H-M   'P 1'
#
loop_
_entity.id
_entity.type
_entity.pdbx_description
1 polymer ?
#
loop_
_entity_poly.entity_id
_entity_poly.type
_entity_poly.pdbx_seq_one_letter_code
_entity_poly.pdbx_strand_id
1 'polypeptide(L)'
;MNANRSGPSAYEILGVAFDADTATLKAAWRRAARRTHPDYGGDAAEFRRVSLAWELVGDPGARRDYDRSFAAAAARSPAEAAPGTGRPPAGARPAARATARAGTAPGPAGARGTVDYDPPLDQAAVLDPLRSAQQVHGAPRRRGLLSSGHRLVREARTIRVLQAHVLSALPAARLVTGLDLRFGRMNSGAIDHVVLCGERLAVIGSLQVPDGAYRWDGAELLLGDRRVSPPSLAPAMVALQRAFPDCTVGGFILVLGPDDNPHAPVIQLDRRRATGTHADFLTDPPGNAVQFGRDVKMFLGAGPDARRVDRRVLARLLGAMY
;
A
#
# COMPACT_ATOMS: atom_id res chain seq x y z
N MET A 1 35.53 -15.07 -11.85
CA MET A 1 34.51 -14.01 -12.02
C MET A 1 33.20 -14.71 -12.33
N ASN A 2 32.36 -14.96 -11.31
CA ASN A 2 31.18 -15.82 -11.45
C ASN A 2 29.90 -14.98 -11.54
N ALA A 3 29.25 -15.08 -12.70
CA ALA A 3 27.94 -14.52 -12.98
C ALA A 3 26.85 -15.56 -12.66
N ASN A 4 26.00 -15.25 -11.67
CA ASN A 4 24.56 -15.51 -11.72
C ASN A 4 23.86 -14.62 -10.66
N ARG A 5 23.69 -13.34 -10.98
CA ARG A 5 22.92 -12.37 -10.18
C ARG A 5 22.16 -11.46 -11.13
N SER A 6 20.89 -11.20 -10.87
CA SER A 6 19.99 -10.41 -11.73
C SER A 6 20.26 -8.89 -11.74
N GLY A 7 21.48 -8.45 -11.44
CA GLY A 7 21.88 -7.04 -11.48
C GLY A 7 23.20 -6.75 -10.73
N PRO A 8 23.85 -5.61 -11.02
CA PRO A 8 25.05 -5.17 -10.32
C PRO A 8 24.74 -4.78 -8.86
N SER A 9 25.66 -5.09 -7.94
CA SER A 9 25.57 -4.72 -6.53
C SER A 9 25.71 -3.20 -6.32
N ALA A 10 25.29 -2.70 -5.15
CA ALA A 10 25.42 -1.29 -4.81
C ALA A 10 26.89 -0.82 -4.84
N TYR A 11 27.82 -1.68 -4.41
CA TYR A 11 29.26 -1.42 -4.47
C TYR A 11 29.78 -1.34 -5.91
N GLU A 12 29.33 -2.24 -6.78
CA GLU A 12 29.66 -2.22 -8.22
C GLU A 12 29.10 -0.98 -8.92
N ILE A 13 27.86 -0.56 -8.59
CA ILE A 13 27.25 0.66 -9.12
C ILE A 13 28.03 1.92 -8.68
N LEU A 14 28.52 1.94 -7.43
CA LEU A 14 29.35 3.03 -6.91
C LEU A 14 30.82 2.92 -7.34
N GLY A 15 31.22 1.82 -7.96
CA GLY A 15 32.58 1.56 -8.44
C GLY A 15 33.61 1.39 -7.32
N VAL A 16 33.23 0.73 -6.23
CA VAL A 16 34.11 0.42 -5.08
C VAL A 16 34.07 -1.07 -4.73
N ALA A 17 35.08 -1.53 -4.01
CA ALA A 17 35.09 -2.87 -3.45
C ALA A 17 34.07 -3.02 -2.31
N PHE A 18 33.63 -4.26 -2.06
CA PHE A 18 32.63 -4.58 -1.02
C PHE A 18 33.12 -4.22 0.40
N ASP A 19 34.43 -4.34 0.63
CA ASP A 19 35.12 -4.04 1.89
C ASP A 19 35.55 -2.57 2.02
N ALA A 20 35.18 -1.70 1.07
CA ALA A 20 35.56 -0.29 1.10
C ALA A 20 35.10 0.41 2.40
N ASP A 21 35.96 1.22 3.00
CA ASP A 21 35.61 1.99 4.18
C ASP A 21 34.58 3.09 3.88
N THR A 22 33.95 3.64 4.94
CA THR A 22 32.90 4.66 4.80
C THR A 22 33.37 5.93 4.09
N ALA A 23 34.65 6.30 4.27
CA ALA A 23 35.23 7.49 3.64
C ALA A 23 35.34 7.31 2.13
N THR A 24 35.86 6.15 1.70
CA THR A 24 36.01 5.73 0.31
C THR A 24 34.66 5.61 -0.37
N LEU A 25 33.67 5.01 0.30
CA LEU A 25 32.31 4.86 -0.19
C LEU A 25 31.64 6.22 -0.44
N LYS A 26 31.79 7.16 0.50
CA LYS A 26 31.24 8.53 0.39
C LYS A 26 31.94 9.35 -0.70
N ALA A 27 33.24 9.19 -0.85
CA ALA A 27 34.01 9.84 -1.91
C ALA A 27 33.61 9.31 -3.30
N ALA A 28 33.45 8.00 -3.43
CA ALA A 28 33.02 7.34 -4.66
C ALA A 28 31.60 7.76 -5.06
N TRP A 29 30.66 7.79 -4.11
CA TRP A 29 29.31 8.29 -4.37
C TRP A 29 29.31 9.73 -4.87
N ARG A 30 30.04 10.66 -4.22
CA ARG A 30 30.12 12.06 -4.67
C ARG A 30 30.67 12.19 -6.09
N ARG A 31 31.66 11.36 -6.45
CA ARG A 31 32.22 11.33 -7.80
C ARG A 31 31.22 10.77 -8.80
N ALA A 32 30.56 9.66 -8.48
CA ALA A 32 29.56 9.04 -9.33
C ALA A 32 28.34 9.95 -9.53
N ALA A 33 27.81 10.55 -8.46
CA ALA A 33 26.68 11.46 -8.49
C ALA A 33 26.95 12.69 -9.36
N ARG A 34 28.13 13.33 -9.24
CA ARG A 34 28.48 14.47 -10.10
C ARG A 34 28.62 14.09 -11.57
N ARG A 35 29.17 12.90 -11.87
CA ARG A 35 29.34 12.42 -13.25
C ARG A 35 28.01 12.09 -13.92
N THR A 36 27.05 11.56 -13.18
CA THR A 36 25.77 11.10 -13.73
C THR A 36 24.65 12.14 -13.63
N HIS A 37 24.87 13.25 -12.94
CA HIS A 37 23.85 14.29 -12.76
C HIS A 37 23.43 14.91 -14.11
N PRO A 38 22.11 15.03 -14.38
CA PRO A 38 21.60 15.56 -15.65
C PRO A 38 22.01 17.02 -15.90
N ASP A 39 22.11 17.85 -14.86
CA ASP A 39 22.55 19.25 -15.00
C ASP A 39 24.02 19.39 -15.45
N TYR A 40 24.83 18.32 -15.35
CA TYR A 40 26.20 18.29 -15.86
C TYR A 40 26.34 17.39 -17.11
N GLY A 41 25.22 17.10 -17.80
CA GLY A 41 25.20 16.29 -19.02
C GLY A 41 25.19 14.78 -18.79
N GLY A 42 24.90 14.31 -17.57
CA GLY A 42 24.80 12.89 -17.24
C GLY A 42 23.41 12.28 -17.49
N ASP A 43 23.33 10.95 -17.48
CA ASP A 43 22.06 10.24 -17.65
C ASP A 43 21.24 10.19 -16.35
N ALA A 44 20.00 10.69 -16.40
CA ALA A 44 19.08 10.67 -15.27
C ALA A 44 18.77 9.23 -14.77
N ALA A 45 18.77 8.22 -15.65
CA ALA A 45 18.57 6.83 -15.22
C ALA A 45 19.80 6.26 -14.50
N GLU A 46 21.01 6.63 -14.92
CA GLU A 46 22.26 6.31 -14.23
C GLU A 46 22.38 7.06 -12.89
N PHE A 47 21.97 8.34 -12.83
CA PHE A 47 21.91 9.11 -11.58
C PHE A 47 20.97 8.48 -10.57
N ARG A 48 19.79 8.01 -11.01
CA ARG A 48 18.86 7.26 -10.16
C ARG A 48 19.50 5.97 -9.64
N ARG A 49 20.20 5.21 -10.49
CA ARG A 49 20.91 3.98 -10.06
C ARG A 49 21.99 4.27 -9.02
N VAL A 50 22.81 5.30 -9.22
CA VAL A 50 23.85 5.73 -8.26
C VAL A 50 23.24 6.20 -6.94
N SER A 51 22.11 6.91 -7.00
CA SER A 51 21.40 7.40 -5.81
C SER A 51 20.80 6.25 -5.00
N LEU A 52 20.14 5.29 -5.66
CA LEU A 52 19.61 4.09 -5.02
C LEU A 52 20.71 3.22 -4.40
N ALA A 53 21.86 3.08 -5.09
CA ALA A 53 23.00 2.35 -4.54
C ALA A 53 23.51 3.01 -3.25
N TRP A 54 23.61 4.34 -3.21
CA TRP A 54 24.02 5.07 -2.01
C TRP A 54 23.01 4.97 -0.86
N GLU A 55 21.71 4.92 -1.13
CA GLU A 55 20.69 4.72 -0.09
C GLU A 55 20.83 3.36 0.62
N LEU A 56 21.35 2.34 -0.08
CA LEU A 56 21.54 1.00 0.48
C LEU A 56 22.80 0.86 1.35
N VAL A 57 23.90 1.55 1.01
CA VAL A 57 25.20 1.35 1.67
C VAL A 57 25.79 2.60 2.32
N GLY A 58 25.19 3.78 2.11
CA GLY A 58 25.72 5.06 2.59
C GLY A 58 25.55 5.33 4.08
N ASP A 59 24.56 4.69 4.72
CA ASP A 59 24.36 4.71 6.17
C ASP A 59 24.90 3.41 6.80
N PRO A 60 25.60 3.45 7.95
CA PRO A 60 26.13 2.24 8.59
C PRO A 60 25.08 1.17 8.93
N GLY A 61 23.85 1.57 9.28
CA GLY A 61 22.74 0.65 9.54
C GLY A 61 22.23 0.03 8.24
N ALA A 62 21.91 0.86 7.24
CA ALA A 62 21.47 0.39 5.93
C ALA A 62 22.50 -0.55 5.27
N ARG A 63 23.79 -0.22 5.39
CA ARG A 63 24.90 -1.04 4.90
C ARG A 63 24.93 -2.42 5.55
N ARG A 64 24.76 -2.51 6.88
CA ARG A 64 24.72 -3.80 7.59
C ARG A 64 23.56 -4.67 7.13
N ASP A 65 22.40 -4.07 6.92
CA ASP A 65 21.21 -4.80 6.47
C ASP A 65 21.35 -5.24 5.01
N TYR A 66 21.90 -4.37 4.15
CA TYR A 66 22.25 -4.68 2.78
C TYR A 66 23.26 -5.84 2.72
N ASP A 67 24.37 -5.76 3.45
CA ASP A 67 25.41 -6.79 3.48
C ASP A 67 24.88 -8.14 3.99
N ARG A 68 24.00 -8.13 5.00
CA ARG A 68 23.35 -9.34 5.51
C ARG A 68 22.43 -9.97 4.47
N SER A 69 21.61 -9.17 3.79
CA SER A 69 20.72 -9.65 2.73
C SER A 69 21.51 -10.19 1.53
N PHE A 70 22.62 -9.54 1.19
CA PHE A 70 23.51 -9.91 0.09
C PHE A 70 24.29 -11.19 0.39
N ALA A 71 24.78 -11.37 1.62
CA ALA A 71 25.42 -12.59 2.08
C ALA A 71 24.44 -13.79 2.16
N ALA A 72 23.22 -13.55 2.65
CA ALA A 72 22.18 -14.58 2.70
C ALA A 72 21.69 -15.00 1.30
N ALA A 73 21.71 -14.09 0.33
CA ALA A 73 21.44 -14.42 -1.08
C ALA A 73 22.60 -15.23 -1.71
N ALA A 74 23.85 -14.90 -1.40
CA ALA A 74 25.03 -15.65 -1.84
C ALA A 74 25.08 -17.08 -1.28
N ALA A 75 24.53 -17.31 -0.08
CA ALA A 75 24.43 -18.62 0.54
C ALA A 75 23.30 -19.52 -0.02
N ARG A 76 22.40 -18.99 -0.88
CA ARG A 76 21.15 -19.66 -1.28
C ARG A 76 21.07 -20.05 -2.78
N SER A 77 22.17 -20.48 -3.40
CA SER A 77 22.13 -21.11 -4.76
C SER A 77 23.35 -22.03 -4.99
N PRO A 78 23.21 -23.18 -5.68
CA PRO A 78 22.50 -24.37 -5.20
C PRO A 78 23.43 -25.59 -5.10
N ALA A 79 23.42 -26.25 -3.95
CA ALA A 79 23.65 -27.70 -3.80
C ALA A 79 22.36 -28.19 -3.11
N GLU A 80 21.61 -29.20 -3.54
CA GLU A 80 21.97 -30.43 -4.23
C GLU A 80 20.65 -31.00 -4.77
N ALA A 81 20.63 -31.45 -6.02
CA ALA A 81 19.51 -32.14 -6.62
C ALA A 81 19.81 -33.65 -6.60
N ALA A 82 18.88 -34.46 -6.08
CA ALA A 82 18.81 -35.89 -6.38
C ALA A 82 17.35 -36.39 -6.39
N PRO A 83 16.96 -37.28 -7.33
CA PRO A 83 15.56 -37.61 -7.61
C PRO A 83 15.13 -38.93 -6.94
N GLY A 84 13.90 -38.96 -6.41
CA GLY A 84 13.26 -40.16 -5.86
C GLY A 84 11.99 -40.52 -6.63
N THR A 85 12.07 -41.59 -7.40
CA THR A 85 10.98 -42.23 -8.16
C THR A 85 9.91 -42.84 -7.25
N GLY A 86 8.62 -42.64 -7.57
CA GLY A 86 7.51 -43.31 -6.88
C GLY A 86 6.20 -43.29 -7.65
N ARG A 87 5.77 -44.47 -8.10
CA ARG A 87 4.60 -44.81 -8.95
C ARG A 87 3.27 -44.75 -8.18
N PRO A 88 2.10 -44.52 -8.83
CA PRO A 88 0.79 -44.61 -8.16
C PRO A 88 0.16 -46.01 -8.36
N PRO A 89 -0.71 -46.48 -7.45
CA PRO A 89 -1.66 -47.52 -7.77
C PRO A 89 -3.08 -46.98 -7.99
N ALA A 90 -3.72 -47.60 -8.97
CA ALA A 90 -5.12 -47.45 -9.34
C ALA A 90 -6.06 -48.21 -8.39
N GLY A 91 -7.30 -47.77 -8.32
CA GLY A 91 -8.41 -48.52 -7.72
C GLY A 91 -9.76 -47.83 -7.99
N ALA A 92 -10.57 -48.45 -8.83
CA ALA A 92 -11.84 -47.92 -9.33
C ALA A 92 -13.06 -48.33 -8.47
N ARG A 93 -13.99 -47.36 -8.30
CA ARG A 93 -15.49 -47.35 -8.38
C ARG A 93 -16.33 -48.65 -8.27
N PRO A 94 -17.63 -48.61 -7.87
CA PRO A 94 -18.74 -47.82 -8.49
C PRO A 94 -19.68 -47.10 -7.47
N ALA A 95 -20.27 -45.92 -7.72
CA ALA A 95 -21.33 -45.48 -8.65
C ALA A 95 -22.77 -45.91 -8.29
N ALA A 96 -23.60 -44.92 -7.91
CA ALA A 96 -25.05 -44.94 -8.09
C ALA A 96 -25.53 -43.62 -8.73
N ARG A 97 -26.21 -43.78 -9.87
CA ARG A 97 -26.99 -42.87 -10.75
C ARG A 97 -28.08 -42.09 -9.99
N ALA A 98 -28.79 -41.07 -10.49
CA ALA A 98 -28.93 -40.25 -11.71
C ALA A 98 -29.80 -39.04 -11.24
N THR A 99 -29.84 -37.86 -11.85
CA THR A 99 -30.37 -37.58 -13.19
C THR A 99 -29.90 -36.20 -13.68
N ALA A 100 -29.64 -36.13 -14.98
CA ALA A 100 -29.25 -34.94 -15.71
C ALA A 100 -30.49 -34.14 -16.16
N ARG A 101 -30.33 -32.81 -16.24
CA ARG A 101 -31.07 -32.01 -17.23
C ARG A 101 -30.15 -30.96 -17.87
N ALA A 102 -29.88 -31.21 -19.15
CA ALA A 102 -29.64 -30.32 -20.28
C ALA A 102 -28.97 -28.94 -20.06
N GLY A 103 -27.70 -28.87 -20.49
CA GLY A 103 -27.20 -27.95 -21.53
C GLY A 103 -27.47 -26.44 -21.40
N THR A 104 -26.42 -25.68 -21.09
CA THR A 104 -26.20 -24.35 -21.66
C THR A 104 -24.70 -24.11 -21.84
N ALA A 105 -24.34 -23.57 -23.00
CA ALA A 105 -22.99 -23.25 -23.47
C ALA A 105 -22.22 -22.31 -22.51
N PRO A 106 -20.88 -22.17 -22.63
CA PRO A 106 -20.11 -21.32 -21.72
C PRO A 106 -20.54 -19.87 -21.90
N GLY A 107 -21.17 -19.31 -20.87
CA GLY A 107 -21.56 -17.90 -20.84
C GLY A 107 -20.33 -16.98 -20.93
N PRO A 108 -20.47 -15.80 -21.55
CA PRO A 108 -19.36 -14.87 -21.69
C PRO A 108 -18.91 -14.39 -20.31
N ALA A 109 -17.60 -14.19 -20.16
CA ALA A 109 -17.01 -13.50 -19.03
C ALA A 109 -17.52 -12.05 -18.98
N GLY A 110 -18.66 -11.81 -18.31
CA GLY A 110 -19.34 -10.53 -18.31
C GLY A 110 -20.25 -10.36 -17.10
N ALA A 111 -19.66 -10.21 -15.91
CA ALA A 111 -20.36 -9.70 -14.73
C ALA A 111 -19.39 -9.16 -13.65
N ARG A 112 -18.39 -8.36 -14.04
CA ARG A 112 -17.91 -7.28 -13.14
C ARG A 112 -18.97 -6.20 -13.29
N GLY A 113 -19.76 -5.96 -12.24
CA GLY A 113 -20.92 -5.05 -12.29
C GLY A 113 -20.56 -3.71 -12.94
N THR A 114 -21.45 -3.21 -13.81
CA THR A 114 -21.31 -1.91 -14.45
C THR A 114 -21.17 -0.83 -13.38
N VAL A 115 -20.18 0.05 -13.53
CA VAL A 115 -19.98 1.21 -12.65
C VAL A 115 -20.92 2.31 -13.12
N ASP A 116 -21.70 2.86 -12.20
CA ASP A 116 -22.63 3.94 -12.48
C ASP A 116 -21.94 5.28 -12.16
N TYR A 117 -22.10 6.28 -13.00
CA TYR A 117 -21.51 7.60 -12.81
C TYR A 117 -22.58 8.63 -12.58
N ASP A 118 -22.42 9.40 -11.50
CA ASP A 118 -23.33 10.50 -11.17
C ASP A 118 -22.53 11.79 -10.94
N PRO A 119 -22.72 12.84 -11.76
CA PRO A 119 -23.53 12.86 -12.98
C PRO A 119 -23.00 11.93 -14.09
N PRO A 120 -23.75 11.67 -15.17
CA PRO A 120 -23.28 10.81 -16.27
C PRO A 120 -22.05 11.37 -17.00
N LEU A 121 -21.19 10.48 -17.53
CA LEU A 121 -19.86 10.83 -18.08
C LEU A 121 -19.89 11.83 -19.24
N ASP A 122 -20.98 11.89 -20.00
CA ASP A 122 -21.17 12.86 -21.09
C ASP A 122 -21.22 14.31 -20.60
N GLN A 123 -21.54 14.53 -19.33
CA GLN A 123 -21.52 15.83 -18.70
C GLN A 123 -20.08 16.20 -18.29
N ALA A 124 -19.32 16.73 -19.26
CA ALA A 124 -17.90 17.08 -19.09
C ALA A 124 -17.63 18.20 -18.07
N ALA A 125 -18.63 19.02 -17.74
CA ALA A 125 -18.48 20.20 -16.87
C ALA A 125 -18.09 19.87 -15.41
N VAL A 126 -18.20 18.60 -14.98
CA VAL A 126 -17.90 18.18 -13.60
C VAL A 126 -16.47 17.66 -13.46
N LEU A 127 -16.12 16.64 -14.24
CA LEU A 127 -14.79 16.02 -14.26
C LEU A 127 -14.60 15.30 -15.60
N ASP A 128 -13.40 15.31 -16.15
CA ASP A 128 -13.14 14.61 -17.42
C ASP A 128 -13.47 13.10 -17.31
N PRO A 129 -13.97 12.45 -18.38
CA PRO A 129 -14.36 11.04 -18.33
C PRO A 129 -13.20 10.09 -17.98
N LEU A 130 -11.97 10.37 -18.44
CA LEU A 130 -10.81 9.52 -18.17
C LEU A 130 -10.44 9.55 -16.69
N ARG A 131 -10.37 10.74 -16.09
CA ARG A 131 -10.20 10.89 -14.63
C ARG A 131 -11.39 10.30 -13.88
N SER A 132 -12.61 10.42 -14.37
CA SER A 132 -13.76 9.79 -13.70
C SER A 132 -13.63 8.26 -13.66
N ALA A 133 -13.08 7.64 -14.71
CA ALA A 133 -12.88 6.20 -14.82
C ALA A 133 -11.64 5.68 -14.07
N GLN A 134 -10.62 6.52 -13.89
CA GLN A 134 -9.39 6.16 -13.18
C GLN A 134 -9.65 5.83 -11.70
N GLN A 135 -9.14 4.71 -11.20
CA GLN A 135 -9.34 4.33 -9.79
C GLN A 135 -8.34 4.94 -8.81
N VAL A 136 -7.14 5.33 -9.25
CA VAL A 136 -6.07 5.83 -8.37
C VAL A 136 -5.62 7.21 -8.82
N HIS A 137 -5.74 8.19 -7.95
CA HIS A 137 -5.40 9.59 -8.19
C HIS A 137 -4.26 10.06 -7.29
N GLY A 138 -3.27 10.71 -7.92
CA GLY A 138 -2.07 11.16 -7.25
C GLY A 138 -0.99 10.09 -7.17
N ALA A 139 0.08 10.43 -6.47
CA ALA A 139 1.21 9.54 -6.24
C ALA A 139 1.82 9.83 -4.86
N PRO A 140 2.56 8.87 -4.27
CA PRO A 140 3.41 9.13 -3.13
C PRO A 140 4.35 10.30 -3.42
N ARG A 141 4.44 11.27 -2.52
CA ARG A 141 5.26 12.48 -2.73
C ARG A 141 6.06 12.86 -1.50
N ARG A 142 7.23 13.47 -1.74
CA ARG A 142 8.02 14.10 -0.69
C ARG A 142 7.26 15.32 -0.17
N ARG A 143 7.01 15.36 1.14
CA ARG A 143 6.38 16.51 1.81
C ARG A 143 7.42 17.19 2.71
N GLY A 144 7.60 18.49 2.54
CA GLY A 144 8.61 19.29 3.26
C GLY A 144 10.05 19.13 2.74
N LEU A 145 10.96 19.97 3.26
CA LEU A 145 12.39 19.99 2.90
C LEU A 145 13.20 18.80 3.43
N LEU A 146 12.66 18.08 4.43
CA LEU A 146 13.30 16.94 5.11
C LEU A 146 12.36 15.73 5.06
N SER A 147 12.06 15.19 3.87
CA SER A 147 11.14 14.05 3.78
C SER A 147 11.80 12.76 4.30
N SER A 148 11.22 12.14 5.32
CA SER A 148 11.63 10.80 5.78
C SER A 148 11.33 9.79 4.67
N GLY A 149 12.35 9.21 4.02
CA GLY A 149 12.17 8.20 2.95
C GLY A 149 11.22 7.05 3.34
N HIS A 150 11.20 6.71 4.62
CA HIS A 150 10.25 5.76 5.23
C HIS A 150 8.78 6.11 4.99
N ARG A 151 8.39 7.40 4.98
CA ARG A 151 7.01 7.82 4.68
C ARG A 151 6.64 7.52 3.23
N LEU A 152 7.53 7.82 2.28
CA LEU A 152 7.27 7.58 0.86
C LEU A 152 7.10 6.09 0.56
N VAL A 153 7.96 5.26 1.16
CA VAL A 153 7.85 3.79 1.08
C VAL A 153 6.53 3.32 1.71
N ARG A 154 6.17 3.84 2.88
CA ARG A 154 4.91 3.51 3.57
C ARG A 154 3.67 3.88 2.74
N GLU A 155 3.64 5.07 2.12
CA GLU A 155 2.57 5.49 1.22
C GLU A 155 2.46 4.54 0.02
N ALA A 156 3.59 4.23 -0.65
CA ALA A 156 3.60 3.33 -1.80
C ALA A 156 3.08 1.92 -1.44
N ARG A 157 3.47 1.39 -0.27
CA ARG A 157 2.97 0.10 0.23
C ARG A 157 1.48 0.15 0.57
N THR A 158 1.01 1.26 1.14
CA THR A 158 -0.42 1.47 1.45
C THR A 158 -1.26 1.47 0.17
N ILE A 159 -0.81 2.17 -0.88
CA ILE A 159 -1.49 2.17 -2.20
C ILE A 159 -1.56 0.75 -2.78
N ARG A 160 -0.46 -0.02 -2.72
CA ARG A 160 -0.46 -1.42 -3.20
C ARG A 160 -1.47 -2.29 -2.46
N VAL A 161 -1.55 -2.15 -1.13
CA VAL A 161 -2.54 -2.88 -0.32
C VAL A 161 -3.97 -2.49 -0.72
N LEU A 162 -4.25 -1.19 -0.87
CA LEU A 162 -5.57 -0.71 -1.31
C LEU A 162 -5.93 -1.21 -2.71
N GLN A 163 -5.00 -1.20 -3.66
CA GLN A 163 -5.20 -1.74 -5.01
C GLN A 163 -5.51 -3.23 -4.97
N ALA A 164 -4.71 -4.01 -4.23
CA ALA A 164 -4.83 -5.46 -4.18
C ALA A 164 -6.08 -5.92 -3.44
N HIS A 165 -6.41 -5.29 -2.30
CA HIS A 165 -7.44 -5.79 -1.40
C HIS A 165 -8.77 -5.05 -1.45
N VAL A 166 -8.82 -3.82 -1.97
CA VAL A 166 -10.03 -2.97 -2.00
C VAL A 166 -10.45 -2.68 -3.44
N LEU A 167 -9.63 -1.98 -4.24
CA LEU A 167 -10.02 -1.49 -5.57
C LEU A 167 -10.26 -2.63 -6.57
N SER A 168 -9.55 -3.76 -6.41
CA SER A 168 -9.74 -4.97 -7.20
C SER A 168 -11.14 -5.58 -7.06
N ALA A 169 -11.79 -5.36 -5.90
CA ALA A 169 -13.10 -5.90 -5.58
C ALA A 169 -14.23 -4.87 -5.74
N LEU A 170 -13.92 -3.58 -5.70
CA LEU A 170 -14.87 -2.46 -5.79
C LEU A 170 -14.55 -1.59 -7.02
N PRO A 171 -15.12 -1.88 -8.21
CA PRO A 171 -14.84 -1.14 -9.43
C PRO A 171 -15.19 0.35 -9.37
N ALA A 172 -16.18 0.73 -8.55
CA ALA A 172 -16.58 2.11 -8.32
C ALA A 172 -15.68 2.87 -7.33
N ALA A 173 -14.79 2.18 -6.61
CA ALA A 173 -13.93 2.85 -5.64
C ALA A 173 -12.88 3.74 -6.33
N ARG A 174 -12.62 4.92 -5.75
CA ARG A 174 -11.67 5.93 -6.20
C ARG A 174 -10.74 6.30 -5.05
N LEU A 175 -9.47 5.89 -5.16
CA LEU A 175 -8.41 6.24 -4.24
C LEU A 175 -7.82 7.60 -4.63
N VAL A 176 -7.85 8.55 -3.70
CA VAL A 176 -7.18 9.85 -3.81
C VAL A 176 -6.03 9.90 -2.81
N THR A 177 -4.86 10.34 -3.25
CA THR A 177 -3.65 10.37 -2.42
C THR A 177 -3.09 11.78 -2.28
N GLY A 178 -2.54 12.06 -1.10
CA GLY A 178 -1.91 13.33 -0.74
C GLY A 178 -2.84 14.53 -0.79
N LEU A 179 -3.89 14.47 0.00
CA LEU A 179 -4.86 15.56 0.13
C LEU A 179 -4.37 16.54 1.19
N ASP A 180 -4.37 17.84 0.90
CA ASP A 180 -4.25 18.89 1.91
C ASP A 180 -5.66 19.41 2.22
N LEU A 181 -6.19 19.05 3.39
CA LEU A 181 -7.59 19.32 3.74
C LEU A 181 -7.80 20.76 4.18
N ARG A 182 -7.67 21.66 3.21
CA ARG A 182 -7.98 23.09 3.33
C ARG A 182 -9.31 23.40 2.67
N PHE A 183 -10.39 22.93 3.29
CA PHE A 183 -11.74 23.27 2.83
C PHE A 183 -12.15 24.65 3.38
N GLY A 184 -12.01 25.69 2.55
CA GLY A 184 -12.36 27.06 2.94
C GLY A 184 -11.44 27.62 4.03
N ARG A 185 -12.02 28.02 5.19
CA ARG A 185 -11.27 28.57 6.33
C ARG A 185 -10.66 27.50 7.27
N MET A 186 -10.95 26.22 7.04
CA MET A 186 -10.46 25.13 7.90
C MET A 186 -9.12 24.58 7.39
N ASN A 187 -8.24 24.18 8.30
CA ASN A 187 -7.00 23.47 7.96
C ASN A 187 -6.84 22.27 8.90
N SER A 188 -7.12 21.08 8.39
CA SER A 188 -6.92 19.82 9.12
C SER A 188 -5.59 19.13 8.81
N GLY A 189 -4.69 19.81 8.10
CA GLY A 189 -3.42 19.24 7.64
C GLY A 189 -3.59 18.33 6.42
N ALA A 190 -2.54 17.57 6.07
CA ALA A 190 -2.67 16.59 4.99
C ALA A 190 -2.92 15.19 5.50
N ILE A 191 -3.55 14.44 4.61
CA ILE A 191 -3.86 13.03 4.73
C ILE A 191 -3.17 12.31 3.57
N ASP A 192 -2.60 11.15 3.89
CA ASP A 192 -1.90 10.34 2.91
C ASP A 192 -2.90 9.76 1.88
N HIS A 193 -4.04 9.20 2.32
CA HIS A 193 -4.99 8.53 1.42
C HIS A 193 -6.47 8.63 1.87
N VAL A 194 -7.38 8.79 0.90
CA VAL A 194 -8.83 8.69 1.06
C VAL A 194 -9.40 7.82 -0.06
N VAL A 195 -10.36 6.95 0.25
CA VAL A 195 -11.07 6.15 -0.76
C VAL A 195 -12.55 6.54 -0.77
N LEU A 196 -13.05 6.95 -1.94
CA LEU A 196 -14.46 7.22 -2.20
C LEU A 196 -15.12 6.02 -2.87
N CYS A 197 -16.31 5.63 -2.44
CA CYS A 197 -17.16 4.65 -3.13
C CYS A 197 -18.62 4.97 -2.82
N GLY A 198 -19.43 5.34 -3.83
CA GLY A 198 -20.78 5.84 -3.61
C GLY A 198 -20.80 7.04 -2.66
N GLU A 199 -21.63 6.95 -1.63
CA GLU A 199 -21.76 7.94 -0.55
C GLU A 199 -20.75 7.74 0.60
N ARG A 200 -19.71 6.92 0.44
CA ARG A 200 -18.80 6.56 1.53
C ARG A 200 -17.37 7.00 1.28
N LEU A 201 -16.76 7.55 2.32
CA LEU A 201 -15.37 8.00 2.35
C LEU A 201 -14.59 7.27 3.44
N ALA A 202 -13.60 6.47 3.04
CA ALA A 202 -12.67 5.84 3.97
C ALA A 202 -11.38 6.66 4.05
N VAL A 203 -11.12 7.27 5.20
CA VAL A 203 -9.88 7.95 5.54
C VAL A 203 -8.87 6.92 6.01
N ILE A 204 -7.70 6.87 5.37
CA ILE A 204 -6.71 5.83 5.63
C ILE A 204 -5.47 6.43 6.27
N GLY A 205 -5.16 5.96 7.47
CA GLY A 205 -3.85 6.11 8.08
C GLY A 205 -3.05 4.84 7.93
N SER A 206 -1.72 4.95 7.98
CA SER A 206 -0.87 3.77 8.08
C SER A 206 0.30 3.97 9.03
N LEU A 207 0.72 2.88 9.65
CA LEU A 207 1.87 2.82 10.54
C LEU A 207 2.70 1.60 10.20
N GLN A 208 4.02 1.72 10.37
CA GLN A 208 4.95 0.61 10.17
C GLN A 208 5.50 0.18 11.51
N VAL A 209 5.45 -1.12 11.77
CA VAL A 209 5.92 -1.73 13.01
C VAL A 209 6.87 -2.90 12.70
N PRO A 210 7.75 -3.27 13.64
CA PRO A 210 8.49 -4.53 13.55
C PRO A 210 7.54 -5.73 13.48
N ASP A 211 8.04 -6.85 12.95
CA ASP A 211 7.31 -8.11 13.01
C ASP A 211 7.05 -8.53 14.46
N GLY A 212 5.87 -9.08 14.69
CA GLY A 212 5.46 -9.53 16.01
C GLY A 212 3.95 -9.77 16.11
N ALA A 213 3.55 -10.26 17.29
CA ALA A 213 2.16 -10.36 17.68
C ALA A 213 1.83 -9.19 18.61
N TYR A 214 1.04 -8.26 18.09
CA TYR A 214 0.58 -7.08 18.81
C TYR A 214 -0.77 -7.33 19.44
N ARG A 215 -0.99 -6.74 20.61
CA ARG A 215 -2.32 -6.62 21.21
C ARG A 215 -2.85 -5.21 21.00
N TRP A 216 -4.11 -5.10 20.59
CA TRP A 216 -4.82 -3.83 20.50
C TRP A 216 -5.68 -3.66 21.76
N ASP A 217 -5.41 -2.61 22.53
CA ASP A 217 -6.11 -2.34 23.80
C ASP A 217 -7.28 -1.36 23.68
N GLY A 218 -7.55 -0.86 22.47
CA GLY A 218 -8.55 0.17 22.19
C GLY A 218 -7.92 1.51 21.79
N ALA A 219 -6.67 1.76 22.16
CA ALA A 219 -5.96 3.00 21.85
C ALA A 219 -4.56 2.78 21.25
N GLU A 220 -3.83 1.77 21.72
CA GLU A 220 -2.44 1.51 21.33
C GLU A 220 -2.21 0.06 20.91
N LEU A 221 -1.18 -0.14 20.07
CA LEU A 221 -0.64 -1.46 19.76
C LEU A 221 0.47 -1.80 20.76
N LEU A 222 0.34 -2.96 21.40
CA LEU A 222 1.24 -3.43 22.46
C LEU A 222 2.06 -4.63 21.96
N LEU A 223 3.40 -4.55 22.04
CA LEU A 223 4.33 -5.65 21.81
C LEU A 223 5.24 -5.82 23.04
N GLY A 224 4.91 -6.76 23.91
CA GLY A 224 5.52 -6.82 25.24
C GLY A 224 5.23 -5.51 25.99
N ASP A 225 6.29 -4.84 26.45
CA ASP A 225 6.20 -3.54 27.11
C ASP A 225 6.20 -2.34 26.15
N ARG A 226 6.42 -2.59 24.84
CA ARG A 226 6.44 -1.52 23.84
C ARG A 226 5.03 -1.12 23.44
N ARG A 227 4.78 0.20 23.44
CA ARG A 227 3.53 0.83 23.02
C ARG A 227 3.75 1.59 21.72
N VAL A 228 2.85 1.40 20.76
CA VAL A 228 2.85 2.10 19.49
C VAL A 228 1.48 2.70 19.26
N SER A 229 1.40 4.03 19.30
CA SER A 229 0.16 4.76 19.09
C SER A 229 -0.07 4.99 17.58
N PRO A 230 -1.25 4.62 17.03
CA PRO A 230 -1.61 4.95 15.66
C PRO A 230 -1.71 6.47 15.41
N PRO A 231 -1.58 6.93 14.15
CA PRO A 231 -1.85 8.32 13.82
C PRO A 231 -3.33 8.66 14.03
N SER A 232 -3.62 9.85 14.56
CA SER A 232 -4.99 10.32 14.73
C SER A 232 -5.61 10.73 13.39
N LEU A 233 -6.78 10.17 13.08
CA LEU A 233 -7.57 10.51 11.89
C LEU A 233 -8.75 11.44 12.19
N ALA A 234 -9.02 11.75 13.46
CA ALA A 234 -10.22 12.49 13.85
C ALA A 234 -10.34 13.88 13.18
N PRO A 235 -9.28 14.72 13.14
CA PRO A 235 -9.39 16.05 12.50
C PRO A 235 -9.70 15.97 10.99
N ALA A 236 -9.14 14.94 10.35
CA ALA A 236 -9.33 14.62 8.95
C ALA A 236 -10.77 14.17 8.65
N MET A 237 -11.27 13.23 9.45
CA MET A 237 -12.63 12.71 9.32
C MET A 237 -13.67 13.81 9.56
N VAL A 238 -13.50 14.64 10.59
CA VAL A 238 -14.41 15.76 10.89
C VAL A 238 -14.42 16.77 9.74
N ALA A 239 -13.26 17.09 9.16
CA ALA A 239 -13.19 18.01 8.02
C ALA A 239 -13.89 17.44 6.78
N LEU A 240 -13.68 16.16 6.47
CA LEU A 240 -14.36 15.51 5.34
C LEU A 240 -15.86 15.41 5.57
N GLN A 241 -16.31 15.05 6.77
CA GLN A 241 -17.73 14.93 7.09
C GLN A 241 -18.45 16.28 6.96
N ARG A 242 -17.80 17.38 7.33
CA ARG A 242 -18.33 18.74 7.15
C ARG A 242 -18.30 19.18 5.69
N ALA A 243 -17.24 18.83 4.94
CA ALA A 243 -17.11 19.19 3.54
C ALA A 243 -18.08 18.41 2.63
N PHE A 244 -18.44 17.20 3.04
CA PHE A 244 -19.31 16.27 2.31
C PHE A 244 -20.41 15.73 3.26
N PRO A 245 -21.45 16.54 3.58
CA PRO A 245 -22.48 16.17 4.55
C PRO A 245 -23.26 14.90 4.17
N ASP A 246 -23.44 14.67 2.87
CA ASP A 246 -24.16 13.50 2.34
C ASP A 246 -23.28 12.24 2.31
N CYS A 247 -21.99 12.35 2.63
CA CYS A 247 -21.11 11.20 2.70
C CYS A 247 -21.00 10.66 4.13
N THR A 248 -20.99 9.34 4.27
CA THR A 248 -20.58 8.68 5.52
C THR A 248 -19.05 8.56 5.53
N VAL A 249 -18.40 9.18 6.53
CA VAL A 249 -16.94 9.15 6.68
C VAL A 249 -16.52 8.12 7.73
N GLY A 250 -15.59 7.23 7.35
CA GLY A 250 -14.99 6.23 8.22
C GLY A 250 -13.46 6.35 8.27
N GLY A 251 -12.86 5.88 9.36
CA GLY A 251 -11.41 5.95 9.61
C GLY A 251 -10.81 4.57 9.81
N PHE A 252 -9.72 4.27 9.08
CA PHE A 252 -9.09 2.96 9.09
C PHE A 252 -7.57 3.08 9.18
N ILE A 253 -6.96 2.20 9.98
CA ILE A 253 -5.51 2.16 10.15
C ILE A 253 -4.96 0.85 9.57
N LEU A 254 -4.09 0.99 8.58
CA LEU A 254 -3.28 -0.11 8.06
C LEU A 254 -1.97 -0.22 8.85
N VAL A 255 -1.73 -1.40 9.40
CA VAL A 255 -0.49 -1.75 10.08
C VAL A 255 0.38 -2.58 9.15
N LEU A 256 1.58 -2.07 8.85
CA LEU A 256 2.54 -2.71 7.97
C LEU A 256 3.70 -3.31 8.76
N GLY A 257 4.05 -4.57 8.48
CA GLY A 257 5.31 -5.16 8.90
C GLY A 257 6.50 -4.67 8.06
N PRO A 258 7.74 -5.04 8.40
CA PRO A 258 8.92 -4.80 7.56
C PRO A 258 8.79 -5.44 6.16
N ASP A 259 8.27 -6.66 6.09
CA ASP A 259 8.10 -7.41 4.84
C ASP A 259 6.70 -7.24 4.24
N ASP A 260 6.53 -7.57 2.96
CA ASP A 260 5.26 -7.52 2.23
C ASP A 260 4.34 -8.72 2.51
N ASN A 261 4.42 -9.32 3.70
CA ASN A 261 3.49 -10.38 4.13
C ASN A 261 2.13 -9.77 4.51
N PRO A 262 1.03 -10.08 3.79
CA PRO A 262 -0.26 -9.43 4.02
C PRO A 262 -0.95 -9.90 5.32
N HIS A 263 -0.51 -11.03 5.89
CA HIS A 263 -1.02 -11.55 7.16
C HIS A 263 -0.23 -11.06 8.38
N ALA A 264 0.88 -10.35 8.16
CA ALA A 264 1.71 -9.80 9.21
C ALA A 264 1.56 -8.26 9.30
N PRO A 265 1.72 -7.67 10.49
CA PRO A 265 1.87 -8.36 11.77
C PRO A 265 0.57 -9.01 12.26
N VAL A 266 0.68 -9.88 13.26
CA VAL A 266 -0.51 -10.45 13.93
C VAL A 266 -1.03 -9.41 14.91
N ILE A 267 -2.32 -9.08 14.83
CA ILE A 267 -2.97 -8.13 15.73
C ILE A 267 -4.13 -8.84 16.43
N GLN A 268 -4.03 -8.94 17.75
CA GLN A 268 -5.03 -9.56 18.61
C GLN A 268 -5.82 -8.46 19.32
N LEU A 269 -7.14 -8.51 19.20
CA LEU A 269 -8.01 -7.56 19.90
C LEU A 269 -8.17 -7.97 21.36
N ASP A 270 -7.85 -7.08 22.29
CA ASP A 270 -8.19 -7.27 23.69
C ASP A 270 -9.65 -6.89 23.96
N ARG A 271 -10.54 -7.87 23.79
CA ARG A 271 -12.00 -7.71 23.99
C ARG A 271 -12.39 -7.33 25.42
N ARG A 272 -11.51 -7.48 26.42
CA ARG A 272 -11.80 -7.11 27.82
C ARG A 272 -11.67 -5.61 28.08
N ARG A 273 -10.89 -4.89 27.25
CA ARG A 273 -10.71 -3.43 27.32
C ARG A 273 -11.40 -2.68 26.19
N ALA A 274 -11.76 -3.38 25.10
CA ALA A 274 -12.44 -2.80 23.94
C ALA A 274 -13.93 -2.43 24.16
N THR A 275 -14.45 -2.52 25.39
CA THR A 275 -15.87 -2.30 25.69
C THR A 275 -16.25 -0.84 25.98
N GLY A 276 -15.34 0.12 25.91
CA GLY A 276 -15.69 1.49 26.31
C GLY A 276 -14.86 2.68 25.81
N THR A 277 -13.85 2.52 24.94
CA THR A 277 -13.10 3.67 24.39
C THR A 277 -12.32 3.22 23.15
N HIS A 278 -12.67 3.76 21.98
CA HIS A 278 -11.92 3.56 20.73
C HIS A 278 -10.69 4.50 20.76
N ALA A 279 -9.79 4.45 19.77
CA ALA A 279 -8.96 5.61 19.42
C ALA A 279 -9.86 6.68 18.75
N ASP A 280 -10.90 7.02 19.50
CA ASP A 280 -12.15 7.79 19.43
C ASP A 280 -12.95 7.86 18.12
N PHE A 281 -12.38 7.57 16.96
CA PHE A 281 -13.10 7.75 15.69
C PHE A 281 -12.84 6.67 14.63
N LEU A 282 -12.00 5.67 14.94
CA LEU A 282 -11.79 4.58 13.99
C LEU A 282 -13.06 3.74 13.83
N THR A 283 -13.40 3.44 12.57
CA THR A 283 -14.56 2.62 12.22
C THR A 283 -14.33 1.16 12.60
N ASP A 284 -13.10 0.68 12.41
CA ASP A 284 -12.66 -0.66 12.81
C ASP A 284 -11.27 -0.60 13.46
N PRO A 285 -10.91 -1.59 14.29
CA PRO A 285 -9.58 -1.68 14.88
C PRO A 285 -8.46 -1.73 13.82
N PRO A 286 -7.25 -1.24 14.14
CA PRO A 286 -6.10 -1.37 13.25
C PRO A 286 -5.84 -2.82 12.82
N GLY A 287 -5.52 -3.01 11.53
CA GLY A 287 -5.39 -4.34 10.94
C GLY A 287 -4.15 -4.47 10.05
N ASN A 288 -3.67 -5.70 9.88
CA ASN A 288 -2.77 -6.05 8.78
C ASN A 288 -3.49 -5.93 7.43
N ALA A 289 -2.77 -6.11 6.32
CA ALA A 289 -3.31 -5.86 4.98
C ALA A 289 -4.60 -6.66 4.67
N VAL A 290 -4.69 -7.92 5.10
CA VAL A 290 -5.89 -8.74 4.88
C VAL A 290 -7.07 -8.23 5.71
N GLN A 291 -6.86 -8.01 7.00
CA GLN A 291 -7.90 -7.57 7.93
C GLN A 291 -8.42 -6.19 7.52
N PHE A 292 -7.49 -5.24 7.36
CA PHE A 292 -7.76 -3.88 6.90
C PHE A 292 -8.51 -3.86 5.57
N GLY A 293 -8.05 -4.63 4.58
CA GLY A 293 -8.69 -4.67 3.27
C GLY A 293 -10.12 -5.22 3.33
N ARG A 294 -10.39 -6.22 4.18
CA ARG A 294 -11.75 -6.72 4.41
C ARG A 294 -12.63 -5.64 5.04
N ASP A 295 -12.16 -5.00 6.09
CA ASP A 295 -12.96 -4.06 6.88
C ASP A 295 -13.29 -2.79 6.07
N VAL A 296 -12.31 -2.25 5.33
CA VAL A 296 -12.53 -1.14 4.38
C VAL A 296 -13.54 -1.52 3.29
N LYS A 297 -13.47 -2.74 2.74
CA LYS A 297 -14.44 -3.21 1.74
C LYS A 297 -15.84 -3.33 2.30
N MET A 298 -15.98 -3.87 3.51
CA MET A 298 -17.29 -3.98 4.17
C MET A 298 -17.90 -2.60 4.39
N PHE A 299 -17.08 -1.63 4.83
CA PHE A 299 -17.53 -0.26 4.98
C PHE A 299 -17.92 0.37 3.64
N LEU A 300 -17.02 0.40 2.64
CA LEU A 300 -17.26 1.07 1.35
C LEU A 300 -18.34 0.38 0.50
N GLY A 301 -18.47 -0.94 0.63
CA GLY A 301 -19.47 -1.73 -0.07
C GLY A 301 -20.84 -1.73 0.60
N ALA A 302 -20.97 -1.14 1.79
CA ALA A 302 -22.26 -1.01 2.46
C ALA A 302 -23.08 0.13 1.84
N GLY A 303 -24.40 -0.07 1.80
CA GLY A 303 -25.35 0.92 1.29
C GLY A 303 -25.76 0.69 -0.18
N PRO A 304 -26.77 1.44 -0.66
CA PRO A 304 -27.38 1.22 -1.97
C PRO A 304 -26.46 1.62 -3.13
N ASP A 305 -25.53 2.56 -2.90
CA ASP A 305 -24.75 3.21 -3.96
C ASP A 305 -23.32 2.68 -4.12
N ALA A 306 -23.03 1.47 -3.64
CA ALA A 306 -21.69 0.86 -3.71
C ALA A 306 -21.14 0.67 -5.15
N ARG A 307 -21.98 0.84 -6.19
CA ARG A 307 -21.58 0.80 -7.61
C ARG A 307 -21.45 2.17 -8.26
N ARG A 308 -21.78 3.24 -7.51
CA ARG A 308 -21.80 4.61 -8.01
C ARG A 308 -20.46 5.31 -7.76
N VAL A 309 -20.02 6.08 -8.75
CA VAL A 309 -18.96 7.08 -8.62
C VAL A 309 -19.64 8.45 -8.61
N ASP A 310 -19.68 9.09 -7.44
CA ASP A 310 -20.07 10.51 -7.37
C ASP A 310 -18.92 11.38 -7.90
N ARG A 311 -19.11 11.91 -9.10
CA ARG A 311 -18.12 12.74 -9.80
C ARG A 311 -18.01 14.14 -9.22
N ARG A 312 -19.02 14.66 -8.53
CA ARG A 312 -18.96 15.98 -7.87
C ARG A 312 -18.10 15.88 -6.62
N VAL A 313 -18.30 14.85 -5.81
CA VAL A 313 -17.46 14.57 -4.64
C VAL A 313 -16.04 14.27 -5.08
N LEU A 314 -15.86 13.42 -6.10
CA LEU A 314 -14.54 13.12 -6.65
C LEU A 314 -13.83 14.40 -7.14
N ALA A 315 -14.48 15.23 -7.94
CA ALA A 315 -13.88 16.48 -8.44
C ALA A 315 -13.41 17.40 -7.29
N ARG A 316 -14.22 17.54 -6.23
CA ARG A 316 -13.87 18.34 -5.05
C ARG A 316 -12.70 17.73 -4.27
N LEU A 317 -12.62 16.40 -4.13
CA LEU A 317 -11.48 15.73 -3.51
C LEU A 317 -10.19 15.91 -4.33
N LEU A 318 -10.29 15.82 -5.66
CA LEU A 318 -9.16 16.06 -6.56
C LEU A 318 -8.67 17.51 -6.48
N GLY A 319 -9.57 18.46 -6.29
CA GLY A 319 -9.23 19.86 -6.04
C GLY A 319 -8.56 20.12 -4.68
N ALA A 320 -8.68 19.17 -3.73
CA ALA A 320 -8.00 19.22 -2.43
C ALA A 320 -6.68 18.42 -2.42
N MET A 321 -6.27 17.85 -3.55
CA MET A 321 -4.91 17.35 -3.70
C MET A 321 -3.93 18.53 -3.68
N TYR A 322 -2.79 18.32 -3.04
CA TYR A 322 -1.65 19.25 -2.97
C TYR A 322 -1.50 20.25 -4.13
#